data_AF-A0A6G2DBF1-F1
#
_entry.id   AF-A0A6G2DBF1-F1
#
_cell.length_a   1.000
_cell.length_b   1.000
_cell.length_c   1.000
_cell.angle_alpha   90.00
_cell.angle_beta   90.00
_cell.angle_gamma   90.00
#
_symmetry.space_group_name_H-M   'P 1'
#
loop_
_entity.id
_entity.type
_entity.pdbx_description
1 polymer ?
#
loop_
_entity_poly.entity_id
_entity_poly.type
_entity_poly.pdbx_seq_one_letter_code
_entity_poly.pdbx_strand_id
1 'polypeptide(L)'
;IENLILSQENQDDQEDWAALKLLILSIESDGLEQAYEEGNISNRAYRVYQRYLKNIEQGINRKLASRLTYYFLVSLRILRFLLHEVFTLGKTFRSWKDKEQSRLRALDYDQIAELYLANTEMIIESLENLKGVYRRSLISFMQESRLRETAIISSGAFVERVINRVKPNNIDEMLRGYYLERKLIFEYEEKRLITTKYAKKLRQNVNNLENYSLKEAANTLPYDMVELVRRN
;
A
#
# COMPACT_ATOMS: atom_id res chain seq x y z
N ILE A 1 12.28 -3.59 -6.58
CA ILE A 1 11.79 -3.12 -7.90
C ILE A 1 11.59 -1.61 -7.86
N GLU A 2 10.84 -1.07 -6.88
CA GLU A 2 10.68 0.38 -6.62
C GLU A 2 12.00 1.18 -6.60
N ASN A 3 12.97 0.79 -5.76
CA ASN A 3 14.30 1.44 -5.71
C ASN A 3 15.13 1.33 -6.99
N LEU A 4 14.83 0.33 -7.83
CA LEU A 4 15.56 0.07 -9.09
C LEU A 4 15.00 0.94 -10.22
N ILE A 5 13.72 1.27 -10.15
CA ILE A 5 13.01 2.17 -11.06
C ILE A 5 13.36 3.62 -10.76
N LEU A 6 13.36 4.00 -9.47
CA LEU A 6 13.79 5.33 -9.03
C LEU A 6 15.23 5.61 -9.45
N SER A 7 16.13 4.64 -9.41
CA SER A 7 17.54 4.86 -9.82
C SER A 7 17.76 5.23 -11.30
N GLN A 8 16.73 5.13 -12.15
CA GLN A 8 16.78 5.54 -13.56
C GLN A 8 16.16 6.93 -13.82
N GLU A 9 15.60 7.59 -12.80
CA GLU A 9 14.96 8.92 -12.92
C GLU A 9 15.91 10.08 -12.59
N ASN A 10 15.51 11.30 -12.99
CA ASN A 10 16.17 12.55 -12.56
C ASN A 10 16.15 12.69 -11.03
N GLN A 11 17.23 13.21 -10.46
CA GLN A 11 17.38 13.36 -9.02
C GLN A 11 16.22 14.16 -8.39
N ASP A 12 15.80 15.25 -9.03
CA ASP A 12 14.71 16.12 -8.56
C ASP A 12 13.37 15.37 -8.40
N ASP A 13 13.04 14.47 -9.33
CA ASP A 13 11.79 13.70 -9.28
C ASP A 13 11.78 12.70 -8.10
N GLN A 14 12.95 12.15 -7.78
CA GLN A 14 13.11 11.25 -6.64
C GLN A 14 13.08 12.01 -5.31
N GLU A 15 13.57 13.25 -5.26
CA GLU A 15 13.50 14.14 -4.09
C GLU A 15 12.05 14.55 -3.81
N ASP A 16 11.31 14.98 -4.85
CA ASP A 16 9.89 15.32 -4.77
C ASP A 16 9.04 14.13 -4.30
N TRP A 17 9.30 12.94 -4.85
CA TRP A 17 8.61 11.72 -4.44
C TRP A 17 8.89 11.37 -2.97
N ALA A 18 10.15 11.50 -2.52
CA ALA A 18 10.50 11.26 -1.13
C ALA A 18 9.80 12.26 -0.20
N ALA A 19 9.72 13.53 -0.58
CA ALA A 19 9.01 14.56 0.18
C ALA A 19 7.51 14.26 0.31
N LEU A 20 6.85 13.87 -0.78
CA LEU A 20 5.43 13.51 -0.76
C LEU A 20 5.16 12.25 0.06
N LYS A 21 6.04 11.24 0.02
CA LYS A 21 5.93 10.07 0.90
C LYS A 21 6.08 10.42 2.37
N LEU A 22 6.90 11.41 2.72
CA LEU A 22 7.02 11.88 4.09
C LEU A 22 5.78 12.59 4.58
N LEU A 23 5.15 13.40 3.73
CA LEU A 23 3.85 13.99 4.01
C LEU A 23 2.81 12.90 4.31
N ILE A 24 2.70 11.90 3.43
CA ILE A 24 1.80 10.75 3.62
C ILE A 24 2.10 10.07 4.96
N LEU A 25 3.36 9.75 5.24
CA LEU A 25 3.77 9.11 6.49
C LEU A 25 3.43 9.97 7.73
N SER A 26 3.51 11.29 7.63
CA SER A 26 3.14 12.19 8.74
C SER A 26 1.63 12.18 8.98
N ILE A 27 0.81 12.29 7.94
CA ILE A 27 -0.66 12.26 8.07
C ILE A 27 -1.10 10.90 8.63
N GLU A 28 -0.54 9.82 8.08
CA GLU A 28 -0.85 8.46 8.52
C GLU A 28 -0.51 8.20 9.98
N SER A 29 0.62 8.77 10.44
CA SER A 29 1.04 8.63 11.83
C SER A 29 0.21 9.50 12.76
N ASP A 30 -0.05 10.76 12.40
CA ASP A 30 -0.83 11.67 13.25
C ASP A 30 -2.28 11.16 13.40
N GLY A 31 -2.89 10.66 12.32
CA GLY A 31 -4.21 10.05 12.38
C GLY A 31 -4.25 8.77 13.21
N LEU A 32 -3.21 7.94 13.15
CA LEU A 32 -3.12 6.74 13.99
C LEU A 32 -3.04 7.08 15.49
N GLU A 33 -2.19 8.04 15.85
CA GLU A 33 -2.05 8.45 17.26
C GLU A 33 -3.34 9.08 17.78
N GLN A 34 -3.99 9.94 16.99
CA GLN A 34 -5.29 10.53 17.35
C GLN A 34 -6.37 9.44 17.55
N ALA A 35 -6.51 8.51 16.60
CA ALA A 35 -7.48 7.42 16.73
C ALA A 35 -7.19 6.50 17.93
N TYR A 36 -5.93 6.40 18.35
CA TYR A 36 -5.54 5.66 19.54
C TYR A 36 -5.88 6.40 20.83
N GLU A 37 -5.61 7.70 20.89
CA GLU A 37 -5.96 8.57 22.02
C GLU A 37 -7.47 8.63 22.25
N GLU A 38 -8.26 8.69 21.17
CA GLU A 38 -9.73 8.70 21.21
C GLU A 38 -10.34 7.33 21.54
N GLY A 39 -9.53 6.26 21.54
CA GLY A 39 -9.99 4.88 21.79
C GLY A 39 -10.72 4.24 20.61
N ASN A 40 -10.62 4.84 19.41
CA ASN A 40 -11.23 4.34 18.17
C ASN A 40 -10.48 3.14 17.59
N ILE A 41 -9.21 2.94 17.97
CA ILE A 41 -8.41 1.79 17.54
C ILE A 41 -7.91 0.95 18.71
N SER A 42 -8.04 -0.37 18.60
CA SER A 42 -7.56 -1.30 19.62
C SER A 42 -6.03 -1.39 19.65
N ASN A 43 -5.46 -1.82 20.78
CA ASN A 43 -4.01 -2.10 20.91
C ASN A 43 -3.48 -3.10 19.86
N ARG A 44 -4.33 -4.00 19.33
CA ARG A 44 -3.93 -4.95 18.28
C ARG A 44 -3.90 -4.28 16.93
N ALA A 45 -4.96 -3.57 16.58
CA ALA A 45 -5.07 -2.81 15.35
C ALA A 45 -3.96 -1.75 15.25
N TYR A 46 -3.69 -1.04 16.35
CA TYR A 46 -2.58 -0.08 16.46
C TYR A 46 -1.22 -0.71 16.12
N ARG A 47 -0.89 -1.88 16.68
CA ARG A 47 0.39 -2.56 16.39
C ARG A 47 0.52 -3.00 14.94
N VAL A 48 -0.58 -3.42 14.32
CA VAL A 48 -0.61 -3.80 12.90
C VAL A 48 -0.39 -2.56 12.02
N TYR A 49 -1.08 -1.45 12.32
CA TYR A 49 -0.89 -0.19 11.61
C TYR A 49 0.53 0.39 11.78
N GLN A 50 1.10 0.34 12.98
CA GLN A 50 2.48 0.76 13.25
C GLN A 50 3.50 0.01 12.38
N ARG A 51 3.29 -1.29 12.16
CA ARG A 51 4.14 -2.07 11.26
C ARG A 51 4.03 -1.57 9.82
N TYR A 52 2.83 -1.23 9.39
CA TYR A 52 2.59 -0.62 8.08
C TYR A 52 3.31 0.73 7.94
N LEU A 53 3.26 1.62 8.94
CA LEU A 53 4.01 2.88 8.95
C LEU A 53 5.51 2.66 8.83
N LYS A 54 6.05 1.68 9.58
CA LYS A 54 7.47 1.33 9.53
C LYS A 54 7.89 0.84 8.14
N ASN A 55 7.03 0.08 7.47
CA ASN A 55 7.30 -0.39 6.11
C ASN A 55 7.31 0.77 5.10
N ILE A 56 6.43 1.76 5.25
CA ILE A 56 6.47 2.98 4.44
C ILE A 56 7.79 3.72 4.67
N GLU A 57 8.18 3.92 5.93
CA GLU A 57 9.41 4.62 6.30
C GLU A 57 10.66 3.96 5.69
N GLN A 58 10.73 2.63 5.71
CA GLN A 58 11.84 1.88 5.09
C GLN A 58 11.90 2.04 3.56
N GLY A 59 10.77 2.32 2.92
CA GLY A 59 10.67 2.58 1.49
C GLY A 59 11.07 4.00 1.08
N ILE A 60 11.33 4.91 2.03
CA ILE A 60 11.72 6.29 1.75
C ILE A 60 13.25 6.38 1.71
N ASN A 61 13.80 6.83 0.58
CA ASN A 61 15.25 7.01 0.45
C ASN A 61 15.72 8.22 1.28
N ARG A 62 16.34 7.93 2.42
CA ARG A 62 16.88 8.91 3.38
C ARG A 62 17.91 9.89 2.79
N LYS A 63 18.47 9.59 1.60
CA LYS A 63 19.45 10.46 0.93
C LYS A 63 18.81 11.59 0.11
N LEU A 64 17.52 11.48 -0.23
CA LEU A 64 16.82 12.36 -1.19
C LEU A 64 15.79 13.26 -0.52
N ALA A 65 15.31 12.91 0.68
CA ALA A 65 14.57 13.87 1.49
C ALA A 65 15.53 14.98 1.95
N SER A 66 15.12 16.25 1.85
CA SER A 66 15.85 17.35 2.51
C SER A 66 16.02 16.97 3.98
N ARG A 67 17.28 16.74 4.38
CA ARG A 67 17.63 16.15 5.68
C ARG A 67 16.96 16.93 6.82
N LEU A 68 16.88 18.24 6.69
CA LEU A 68 16.35 19.14 7.70
C LEU A 68 14.83 18.99 7.90
N THR A 69 14.02 19.00 6.85
CA THR A 69 12.56 18.87 6.98
C THR A 69 12.16 17.46 7.42
N TYR A 70 12.87 16.44 6.92
CA TYR A 70 12.69 15.06 7.38
C TYR A 70 12.97 14.89 8.87
N TYR A 71 14.16 15.31 9.34
CA TYR A 71 14.50 15.20 10.76
C TYR A 71 13.62 16.10 11.62
N PHE A 72 13.22 17.26 11.14
CA PHE A 72 12.29 18.15 11.85
C PHE A 72 10.93 17.48 12.06
N LEU A 73 10.27 16.99 10.99
CA LEU A 73 8.96 16.34 11.10
C LEU A 73 9.02 15.05 11.93
N VAL A 74 10.03 14.21 11.69
CA VAL A 74 10.21 12.95 12.45
C VAL A 74 10.51 13.23 13.92
N SER A 75 11.35 14.23 14.23
CA SER A 75 11.66 14.59 15.62
C SER A 75 10.47 15.18 16.36
N LEU A 76 9.64 16.00 15.69
CA LEU A 76 8.44 16.60 16.29
C LEU A 76 7.40 15.51 16.59
N ARG A 77 7.30 14.50 15.74
CA ARG A 77 6.47 13.30 15.96
C ARG A 77 6.95 12.48 17.16
N ILE A 78 8.24 12.18 17.23
CA ILE A 78 8.83 11.44 18.37
C ILE A 78 8.67 12.24 19.67
N LEU A 79 8.84 13.57 19.61
CA LEU A 79 8.70 14.44 20.77
C LEU A 79 7.26 14.43 21.29
N ARG A 80 6.24 14.53 20.42
CA ARG A 80 4.83 14.42 20.80
C ARG A 80 4.52 13.07 21.47
N PHE A 81 4.99 11.97 20.88
CA PHE A 81 4.85 10.62 21.46
C PHE A 81 5.51 10.51 22.84
N LEU A 82 6.73 11.03 23.01
CA LEU A 82 7.44 11.00 24.29
C LEU A 82 6.76 11.86 25.36
N LEU A 83 6.26 13.04 24.99
CA LEU A 83 5.50 13.89 25.90
C LEU A 83 4.24 13.17 26.37
N HIS A 84 3.49 12.55 25.46
CA HIS A 84 2.28 11.80 25.79
C HIS A 84 2.57 10.60 26.72
N GLU A 85 3.67 9.86 26.51
CA GLU A 85 4.05 8.73 27.37
C GLU A 85 4.44 9.15 28.80
N VAL A 86 5.07 10.32 28.94
CA VAL A 86 5.37 10.93 30.25
C VAL A 86 4.07 11.28 30.98
N PHE A 87 3.07 11.80 30.27
CA PHE A 87 1.77 12.14 30.87
C PHE A 87 0.87 10.90 31.12
N THR A 88 0.99 9.83 30.34
CA THR A 88 0.14 8.62 30.45
C THR A 88 0.76 7.48 31.29
N LEU A 89 1.83 7.76 32.04
CA LEU A 89 2.42 6.85 33.05
C LEU A 89 2.86 5.49 32.48
N GLY A 90 3.50 5.49 31.30
CA GLY A 90 4.25 4.30 30.84
C GLY A 90 3.39 3.09 30.46
N LYS A 91 2.07 3.26 30.24
CA LYS A 91 1.14 2.16 29.94
C LYS A 91 1.38 1.55 28.55
N THR A 92 1.82 2.36 27.59
CA THR A 92 2.08 1.94 26.20
C THR A 92 3.33 1.07 26.10
N PHE A 93 4.42 1.43 26.79
CA PHE A 93 5.65 0.63 26.81
C PHE A 93 5.47 -0.76 27.46
N ARG A 94 4.56 -0.90 28.45
CA ARG A 94 4.30 -2.20 29.09
C ARG A 94 3.54 -3.16 28.18
N SER A 95 2.55 -2.67 27.42
CA SER A 95 1.75 -3.51 26.51
C SER A 95 2.55 -3.99 25.28
N TRP A 96 3.63 -3.30 24.91
CA TRP A 96 4.56 -3.75 23.86
C TRP A 96 5.33 -5.02 24.24
N LYS A 97 5.50 -5.29 25.54
CA LYS A 97 6.18 -6.49 26.04
C LYS A 97 5.26 -7.71 26.04
N ASP A 98 3.94 -7.52 25.92
CA ASP A 98 2.96 -8.60 25.79
C ASP A 98 2.96 -9.15 24.36
N LYS A 99 3.85 -10.12 24.18
CA LYS A 99 4.06 -10.99 23.02
C LYS A 99 2.87 -11.92 22.74
N GLU A 100 1.63 -11.48 22.95
CA GLU A 100 0.50 -12.31 22.60
C GLU A 100 0.13 -12.10 21.13
N GLN A 101 0.33 -13.15 20.33
CA GLN A 101 -0.18 -13.37 18.98
C GLN A 101 -1.72 -13.44 19.01
N SER A 102 -2.36 -12.37 19.44
CA SER A 102 -3.79 -12.27 19.40
C SER A 102 -4.20 -11.99 17.97
N ARG A 103 -4.76 -13.00 17.30
CA ARG A 103 -5.33 -12.91 15.95
C ARG A 103 -6.27 -11.70 15.89
N LEU A 104 -6.20 -10.92 14.81
CA LEU A 104 -7.12 -9.80 14.58
C LEU A 104 -8.56 -10.32 14.58
N ARG A 105 -9.45 -9.62 15.28
CA ARG A 105 -10.91 -9.85 15.20
C ARG A 105 -11.50 -8.99 14.10
N ALA A 106 -12.68 -9.32 13.58
CA ALA A 106 -13.38 -8.52 12.57
C ALA A 106 -13.44 -7.02 12.92
N LEU A 107 -13.76 -6.69 14.18
CA LEU A 107 -13.70 -5.32 14.70
C LEU A 107 -12.34 -4.63 14.48
N ASP A 108 -11.24 -5.36 14.67
CA ASP A 108 -9.89 -4.80 14.47
C ASP A 108 -9.63 -4.53 12.97
N TYR A 109 -10.22 -5.30 12.05
CA TYR A 109 -10.14 -5.05 10.60
C TYR A 109 -10.90 -3.78 10.22
N ASP A 110 -12.12 -3.63 10.74
CA ASP A 110 -12.96 -2.46 10.46
C ASP A 110 -12.31 -1.17 10.98
N GLN A 111 -11.76 -1.19 12.19
CA GLN A 111 -11.01 -0.06 12.76
C GLN A 111 -9.81 0.36 11.91
N ILE A 112 -9.05 -0.61 11.38
CA ILE A 112 -7.91 -0.33 10.50
C ILE A 112 -8.38 0.27 9.18
N ALA A 113 -9.47 -0.26 8.62
CA ALA A 113 -10.02 0.22 7.36
C ALA A 113 -10.57 1.65 7.48
N GLU A 114 -11.31 1.94 8.55
CA GLU A 114 -11.86 3.26 8.83
C GLU A 114 -10.76 4.30 9.03
N LEU A 115 -9.73 3.99 9.84
CA LEU A 115 -8.56 4.85 10.01
C LEU A 115 -7.87 5.12 8.66
N TYR A 116 -7.65 4.09 7.85
CA TYR A 116 -6.98 4.25 6.57
C TYR A 116 -7.80 5.10 5.59
N LEU A 117 -9.13 4.96 5.59
CA LEU A 117 -10.02 5.80 4.77
C LEU A 117 -9.96 7.27 5.19
N ALA A 118 -10.08 7.54 6.50
CA ALA A 118 -9.98 8.90 7.03
C ALA A 118 -8.64 9.55 6.69
N ASN A 119 -7.53 8.83 6.88
CA ASN A 119 -6.21 9.32 6.50
C ASN A 119 -6.08 9.52 4.99
N THR A 120 -6.69 8.65 4.19
CA THR A 120 -6.66 8.75 2.72
C THR A 120 -7.39 9.99 2.22
N GLU A 121 -8.52 10.35 2.82
CA GLU A 121 -9.22 11.60 2.51
C GLU A 121 -8.32 12.81 2.76
N MET A 122 -7.73 12.90 3.95
CA MET A 122 -6.81 13.98 4.31
C MET A 122 -5.57 14.02 3.40
N ILE A 123 -5.03 12.86 3.01
CA ILE A 123 -3.91 12.75 2.07
C ILE A 123 -4.32 13.26 0.68
N ILE A 124 -5.47 12.85 0.15
CA ILE A 124 -5.91 13.28 -1.18
C ILE A 124 -6.08 14.79 -1.22
N GLU A 125 -6.69 15.38 -0.19
CA GLU A 125 -6.85 16.83 -0.05
C GLU A 125 -5.49 17.53 0.05
N SER A 126 -4.60 17.03 0.90
CA SER A 126 -3.25 17.59 1.08
C SER A 126 -2.44 17.55 -0.22
N LEU A 127 -2.54 16.46 -0.97
CA LEU A 127 -1.89 16.30 -2.27
C LEU A 127 -2.51 17.20 -3.34
N GLU A 128 -3.82 17.42 -3.32
CA GLU A 128 -4.51 18.31 -4.25
C GLU A 128 -3.97 19.75 -4.16
N ASN A 129 -3.78 20.23 -2.93
CA ASN A 129 -3.23 21.55 -2.64
C ASN A 129 -1.78 21.72 -3.14
N LEU A 130 -1.08 20.62 -3.44
CA LEU A 130 0.31 20.60 -3.87
C LEU A 130 0.49 20.57 -5.39
N LYS A 131 -0.59 20.53 -6.19
CA LYS A 131 -0.54 20.52 -7.67
C LYS A 131 0.12 21.75 -8.31
N GLY A 132 0.28 22.85 -7.56
CA GLY A 132 0.98 24.06 -8.00
C GLY A 132 2.48 24.09 -7.67
N VAL A 133 2.93 23.21 -6.77
CA VAL A 133 4.33 23.15 -6.28
C VAL A 133 5.05 21.93 -6.88
N TYR A 134 4.36 20.79 -6.95
CA TYR A 134 4.89 19.54 -7.47
C TYR A 134 4.30 19.20 -8.83
N ARG A 135 4.96 18.28 -9.57
CA ARG A 135 4.46 17.80 -10.86
C ARG A 135 3.08 17.17 -10.71
N ARG A 136 2.12 17.63 -11.51
CA ARG A 136 0.73 17.14 -11.49
C ARG A 136 0.63 15.64 -11.69
N SER A 137 1.44 15.07 -12.58
CA SER A 137 1.46 13.63 -12.83
C SER A 137 1.84 12.83 -11.59
N LEU A 138 2.84 13.30 -10.82
CA LEU A 138 3.27 12.66 -9.57
C LEU A 138 2.19 12.77 -8.47
N ILE A 139 1.54 13.92 -8.36
CA ILE A 139 0.42 14.11 -7.43
C ILE A 139 -0.74 13.18 -7.78
N SER A 140 -1.18 13.17 -9.05
CA SER A 140 -2.24 12.31 -9.54
C SER A 140 -1.91 10.83 -9.32
N PHE A 141 -0.67 10.43 -9.59
CA PHE A 141 -0.19 9.08 -9.30
C PHE A 141 -0.41 8.68 -7.83
N MET A 142 0.01 9.54 -6.90
CA MET A 142 -0.10 9.28 -5.46
C MET A 142 -1.56 9.20 -5.03
N GLN A 143 -2.41 10.11 -5.49
CA GLN A 143 -3.85 10.08 -5.23
C GLN A 143 -4.50 8.80 -5.77
N GLU A 144 -4.23 8.45 -7.03
CA GLU A 144 -4.78 7.23 -7.65
C GLU A 144 -4.29 5.96 -6.95
N SER A 145 -3.03 5.93 -6.49
CA SER A 145 -2.51 4.80 -5.72
C SER A 145 -3.32 4.57 -4.45
N ARG A 146 -3.65 5.64 -3.72
CA ARG A 146 -4.47 5.56 -2.50
C ARG A 146 -5.89 5.10 -2.80
N LEU A 147 -6.51 5.63 -3.87
CA LEU A 147 -7.85 5.20 -4.30
C LEU A 147 -7.90 3.72 -4.74
N ARG A 148 -6.82 3.21 -5.34
CA ARG A 148 -6.72 1.77 -5.66
C ARG A 148 -6.63 0.93 -4.41
N GLU A 149 -5.85 1.35 -3.41
CA GLU A 149 -5.74 0.65 -2.13
C GLU A 149 -7.08 0.62 -1.37
N THR A 150 -7.86 1.70 -1.40
CA THR A 150 -9.19 1.75 -0.75
C THR A 150 -10.23 0.87 -1.44
N ALA A 151 -10.15 0.67 -2.77
CA ALA A 151 -11.09 -0.19 -3.48
C ALA A 151 -11.10 -1.65 -2.94
N ILE A 152 -9.97 -2.11 -2.43
CA ILE A 152 -9.80 -3.47 -1.89
C ILE A 152 -10.39 -3.61 -0.47
N ILE A 153 -10.72 -2.52 0.21
CA ILE A 153 -11.31 -2.53 1.57
C ILE A 153 -12.59 -3.37 1.62
N SER A 154 -13.47 -3.19 0.62
CA SER A 154 -14.74 -3.93 0.51
C SER A 154 -14.58 -5.45 0.42
N SER A 155 -13.40 -5.94 0.01
CA SER A 155 -13.12 -7.36 -0.17
C SER A 155 -12.69 -8.10 1.10
N GLY A 156 -12.48 -7.39 2.22
CA GLY A 156 -11.95 -7.96 3.47
C GLY A 156 -10.46 -8.39 3.41
N ALA A 157 -9.85 -8.38 2.22
CA ALA A 157 -8.43 -8.72 2.02
C ALA A 157 -7.48 -7.53 2.23
N PHE A 158 -8.00 -6.34 2.51
CA PHE A 158 -7.25 -5.09 2.61
C PHE A 158 -6.14 -5.14 3.67
N VAL A 159 -6.46 -5.53 4.91
CA VAL A 159 -5.45 -5.56 5.98
C VAL A 159 -4.32 -6.52 5.64
N GLU A 160 -4.62 -7.67 5.05
CA GLU A 160 -3.57 -8.63 4.70
C GLU A 160 -2.71 -8.12 3.53
N ARG A 161 -3.32 -7.51 2.51
CA ARG A 161 -2.61 -7.12 1.27
C ARG A 161 -1.93 -5.77 1.34
N VAL A 162 -2.59 -4.76 1.90
CA VAL A 162 -2.09 -3.37 1.94
C VAL A 162 -1.30 -3.12 3.23
N ILE A 163 -1.88 -3.47 4.38
CA ILE A 163 -1.29 -3.15 5.70
C ILE A 163 -0.17 -4.15 6.04
N ASN A 164 -0.46 -5.45 6.01
CA ASN A 164 0.54 -6.48 6.29
C ASN A 164 1.46 -6.77 5.10
N ARG A 165 1.12 -6.29 3.89
CA ARG A 165 1.86 -6.56 2.65
C ARG A 165 2.11 -8.05 2.41
N VAL A 166 1.19 -8.90 2.84
CA VAL A 166 1.24 -10.34 2.59
C VAL A 166 1.04 -10.55 1.10
N LYS A 167 2.12 -10.97 0.42
CA LYS A 167 1.99 -11.49 -0.93
C LYS A 167 1.09 -12.72 -0.87
N PRO A 168 0.12 -12.88 -1.78
CA PRO A 168 -0.65 -14.11 -1.85
C PRO A 168 0.31 -15.29 -2.00
N ASN A 169 0.30 -16.22 -1.04
CA ASN A 169 1.17 -17.40 -1.05
C ASN A 169 0.80 -18.39 -2.17
N ASN A 170 -0.28 -18.12 -2.91
CA ASN A 170 -0.85 -18.97 -3.95
C ASN A 170 -0.62 -18.46 -5.38
N ILE A 171 0.24 -17.46 -5.59
CA ILE A 171 0.52 -16.93 -6.94
C ILE A 171 1.03 -18.05 -7.85
N ASP A 172 1.90 -18.91 -7.34
CA ASP A 172 2.49 -20.00 -8.12
C ASP A 172 1.44 -21.06 -8.50
N GLU A 173 0.56 -21.43 -7.56
CA GLU A 173 -0.57 -22.34 -7.82
C GLU A 173 -1.58 -21.73 -8.80
N MET A 174 -1.84 -20.43 -8.70
CA MET A 174 -2.78 -19.72 -9.56
C MET A 174 -2.24 -19.59 -10.99
N LEU A 175 -0.96 -19.23 -11.15
CA LEU A 175 -0.28 -19.23 -12.45
C LEU A 175 -0.26 -20.63 -13.07
N ARG A 176 -0.04 -21.66 -12.24
CA ARG A 176 -0.13 -23.06 -12.67
C ARG A 176 -1.55 -23.42 -13.12
N GLY A 177 -2.59 -22.93 -12.43
CA GLY A 177 -3.98 -23.07 -12.84
C GLY A 177 -4.25 -22.50 -14.23
N TYR A 178 -3.85 -21.24 -14.49
CA TYR A 178 -4.02 -20.61 -15.81
C TYR A 178 -3.24 -21.31 -16.93
N TYR A 179 -2.05 -21.84 -16.62
CA TYR A 179 -1.30 -22.67 -17.56
C TYR A 179 -2.05 -23.95 -17.92
N LEU A 180 -2.62 -24.65 -16.93
CA LEU A 180 -3.39 -25.87 -17.17
C LEU A 180 -4.67 -25.60 -17.96
N GLU A 181 -5.35 -24.49 -17.72
CA GLU A 181 -6.52 -24.07 -18.52
C GLU A 181 -6.13 -23.83 -19.99
N ARG A 182 -5.04 -23.10 -20.24
CA ARG A 182 -4.51 -22.91 -21.61
C ARG A 182 -4.17 -24.24 -22.26
N LYS A 183 -3.52 -25.16 -21.55
CA LYS A 183 -3.18 -26.49 -22.04
C LYS A 183 -4.45 -27.28 -22.42
N LEU A 184 -5.46 -27.30 -21.56
CA LEU A 184 -6.74 -27.96 -21.85
C LEU A 184 -7.42 -27.35 -23.08
N ILE A 185 -7.41 -26.02 -23.24
CA ILE A 185 -7.97 -25.38 -24.44
C ILE A 185 -7.25 -25.87 -25.71
N PHE A 186 -5.92 -26.00 -25.69
CA PHE A 186 -5.15 -26.55 -26.81
C PHE A 186 -5.52 -28.01 -27.10
N GLU A 187 -5.61 -28.87 -26.08
CA GLU A 187 -5.97 -30.28 -26.25
C GLU A 187 -7.39 -30.45 -26.82
N TYR A 188 -8.33 -29.61 -26.42
CA TYR A 188 -9.71 -29.64 -26.92
C TYR A 188 -9.82 -29.10 -28.35
N GLU A 189 -9.00 -28.10 -28.72
CA GLU A 189 -8.89 -27.58 -30.08
C GLU A 189 -8.30 -28.65 -31.02
N GLU A 190 -7.24 -29.35 -30.60
CA GLU A 190 -6.60 -30.43 -31.36
C GLU A 190 -7.55 -31.62 -31.59
N LYS A 191 -8.30 -32.01 -30.57
CA LYS A 191 -9.33 -33.06 -30.65
C LYS A 191 -10.59 -32.63 -31.42
N ARG A 192 -10.63 -31.39 -31.94
CA ARG A 192 -11.78 -30.79 -32.63
C ARG A 192 -13.08 -30.79 -31.81
N LEU A 193 -12.97 -30.83 -30.48
CA LEU A 193 -14.11 -30.72 -29.56
C LEU A 193 -14.62 -29.29 -29.45
N ILE A 194 -13.77 -28.31 -29.77
CA ILE A 194 -14.09 -26.89 -29.84
C ILE A 194 -13.56 -26.29 -31.14
N THR A 195 -14.21 -25.23 -31.62
CA THR A 195 -13.76 -24.50 -32.82
C THR A 195 -12.56 -23.61 -32.51
N THR A 196 -11.70 -23.38 -33.50
CA THR A 196 -10.54 -22.45 -33.40
C THR A 196 -10.95 -21.05 -32.93
N LYS A 197 -12.10 -20.56 -33.41
CA LYS A 197 -12.65 -19.25 -33.01
C LYS A 197 -13.02 -19.24 -31.51
N TYR A 198 -13.62 -20.31 -31.02
CA TYR A 198 -13.98 -20.45 -29.61
C TYR A 198 -12.74 -20.64 -28.72
N ALA A 199 -11.78 -21.47 -29.13
CA ALA A 199 -10.51 -21.65 -28.45
C ALA A 199 -9.72 -20.33 -28.31
N LYS A 200 -9.72 -19.49 -29.35
CA LYS A 200 -9.12 -18.15 -29.30
C LYS A 200 -9.77 -17.25 -28.25
N LYS A 201 -11.11 -17.25 -28.15
CA LYS A 201 -11.84 -16.48 -27.13
C LYS A 201 -11.52 -16.98 -25.71
N LEU A 202 -11.48 -18.30 -25.51
CA LEU A 202 -11.13 -18.87 -24.21
C LEU A 202 -9.71 -18.49 -23.78
N ARG A 203 -8.72 -18.58 -24.68
CA ARG A 203 -7.34 -18.14 -24.37
C ARG A 203 -7.28 -16.66 -23.97
N GLN A 204 -8.03 -15.79 -24.65
CA GLN A 204 -8.12 -14.37 -24.29
C GLN A 204 -8.75 -14.17 -22.91
N ASN A 205 -9.80 -14.92 -22.58
CA ASN A 205 -10.41 -14.86 -21.24
C ASN A 205 -9.44 -15.30 -20.15
N VAL A 206 -8.72 -16.40 -20.35
CA VAL A 206 -7.72 -16.88 -19.38
C VAL A 206 -6.62 -15.83 -19.18
N ASN A 207 -6.13 -15.22 -20.26
CA ASN A 207 -5.13 -14.15 -20.15
C ASN A 207 -5.67 -12.91 -19.42
N ASN A 208 -6.94 -12.56 -19.63
CA ASN A 208 -7.57 -11.44 -18.91
C ASN A 208 -7.71 -11.74 -17.42
N LEU A 209 -8.09 -12.97 -17.05
CA LEU A 209 -8.19 -13.41 -15.65
C LEU A 209 -6.81 -13.45 -14.98
N GLU A 210 -5.80 -13.99 -15.66
CA GLU A 210 -4.41 -13.97 -15.19
C GLU A 210 -3.92 -12.54 -14.98
N ASN A 211 -4.13 -11.64 -15.96
CA ASN A 211 -3.76 -10.25 -15.83
C ASN A 211 -4.50 -9.54 -14.68
N TYR A 212 -5.78 -9.83 -14.48
CA TYR A 212 -6.56 -9.27 -13.39
C TYR A 212 -6.01 -9.74 -12.04
N SER A 213 -5.83 -11.05 -11.88
CA SER A 213 -5.33 -11.64 -10.64
C SER A 213 -3.89 -11.23 -10.34
N LEU A 214 -3.04 -11.05 -11.37
CA LEU A 214 -1.68 -10.53 -11.19
C LEU A 214 -1.67 -9.03 -10.86
N LYS A 215 -2.59 -8.23 -11.41
CA LYS A 215 -2.76 -6.82 -11.02
C LYS A 215 -3.32 -6.68 -9.61
N GLU A 216 -4.16 -7.61 -9.17
CA GLU A 216 -4.69 -7.68 -7.81
C GLU A 216 -3.64 -8.22 -6.81
N ALA A 217 -2.72 -9.10 -7.26
CA ALA A 217 -1.66 -9.71 -6.45
C ALA A 217 -0.35 -8.90 -6.41
N ALA A 218 -0.08 -8.07 -7.42
CA ALA A 218 1.05 -7.17 -7.44
C ALA A 218 0.66 -5.89 -6.71
N ASN A 219 1.42 -5.53 -5.66
CA ASN A 219 1.57 -4.13 -5.30
C ASN A 219 2.13 -3.42 -6.54
N THR A 220 1.26 -2.86 -7.40
CA THR A 220 1.63 -2.23 -8.67
C THR A 220 2.25 -0.85 -8.49
N LEU A 221 2.30 -0.34 -7.26
CA LEU A 221 3.03 0.88 -6.84
C LEU A 221 4.34 1.11 -7.61
N PRO A 222 5.24 0.12 -7.81
CA PRO A 222 6.45 0.33 -8.60
C PRO A 222 6.21 0.37 -10.12
N TYR A 223 5.29 -0.45 -10.63
CA TYR A 223 5.03 -0.60 -12.07
C TYR A 223 4.30 0.60 -12.66
N ASP A 224 3.34 1.14 -11.91
CA ASP A 224 2.52 2.28 -12.33
C ASP A 224 3.36 3.58 -12.43
N MET A 225 4.45 3.71 -11.63
CA MET A 225 5.43 4.81 -11.75
C MET A 225 6.16 4.80 -13.10
N VAL A 226 6.57 3.61 -13.57
CA VAL A 226 7.26 3.44 -14.86
C VAL A 226 6.38 3.89 -16.02
N GLU A 227 5.08 3.58 -15.93
CA GLU A 227 4.12 3.97 -16.96
C GLU A 227 3.88 5.48 -16.99
N LEU A 228 3.89 6.14 -15.83
CA LEU A 228 3.73 7.59 -15.70
C LEU A 228 4.89 8.37 -16.34
N VAL A 229 6.13 7.93 -16.12
CA VAL A 229 7.32 8.58 -16.70
C VAL A 229 7.41 8.36 -18.19
N ARG A 230 7.04 7.17 -18.68
CA ARG A 230 7.07 6.85 -20.11
C ARG A 230 6.03 7.63 -20.93
N ARG A 231 5.00 8.19 -20.28
CA ARG A 231 3.95 8.99 -20.93
C ARG A 231 4.25 10.50 -20.98
N ASN A 232 5.35 10.95 -20.38
CA ASN A 232 5.90 12.31 -20.49
C ASN A 232 7.20 12.31 -21.32
#